data_AF-A0A9X1QTQ3-F1
#
_entry.id   AF-A0A9X1QTQ3-F1
#
_cell.length_a   1.000
_cell.length_b   1.000
_cell.length_c   1.000
_cell.angle_alpha   90.00
_cell.angle_beta   90.00
_cell.angle_gamma   90.00
#
_symmetry.space_group_name_H-M   'P 1'
#
loop_
_entity.id
_entity.type
_entity.pdbx_description
1 polymer ?
#
loop_
_entity_poly.entity_id
_entity_poly.type
_entity_poly.pdbx_seq_one_letter_code
_entity_poly.pdbx_strand_id
1 'polypeptide(L)' 'MNIKKNKKGVKLGIGIILGTVVGYLTSNMGLWFVLGIAIGAALEYGTYNKQS' A
#
# COMPACT_ATOMS: atom_id res chain seq x y z
N MET A 1 12.68 -11.93 24.88
CA MET A 1 11.79 -12.14 23.72
C MET A 1 12.00 -10.97 22.75
N ASN A 2 12.61 -11.20 21.58
CA ASN A 2 12.93 -10.13 20.62
C ASN A 2 11.79 -10.04 19.61
N ILE A 3 10.83 -9.14 19.84
CA ILE A 3 9.66 -8.96 18.96
C ILE A 3 10.15 -8.28 17.67
N LYS A 4 10.49 -9.09 16.66
CA LYS A 4 10.65 -8.59 15.29
C LYS A 4 9.30 -8.05 14.86
N LYS A 5 9.15 -6.72 14.90
CA LYS A 5 8.01 -5.99 14.36
C LYS A 5 8.00 -6.22 12.86
N ASN A 6 7.32 -7.28 12.43
CA ASN A 6 7.21 -7.60 11.02
C ASN A 6 6.32 -6.50 10.42
N LYS A 7 6.94 -5.56 9.69
CA LYS A 7 6.26 -4.41 9.07
C LYS A 7 5.42 -4.85 7.87
N LYS A 8 4.80 -6.03 7.96
CA LYS A 8 3.88 -6.59 6.99
C LYS A 8 2.62 -5.72 6.98
N GLY A 9 2.24 -5.27 5.80
CA GLY A 9 1.04 -4.48 5.55
C GLY A 9 1.21 -2.98 5.75
N VAL A 10 2.38 -2.50 6.19
CA VAL A 10 2.64 -1.05 6.28
C VAL A 10 2.64 -0.42 4.89
N LYS A 11 3.19 -1.11 3.88
CA LYS A 11 3.25 -0.57 2.51
C LYS A 11 1.89 -0.60 1.83
N LEU A 12 1.10 -1.64 2.10
CA LEU A 12 -0.30 -1.72 1.69
C LEU A 12 -1.12 -0.56 2.29
N GLY A 13 -0.99 -0.32 3.60
CA GLY A 13 -1.68 0.77 4.29
C GLY A 13 -1.34 2.15 3.72
N ILE A 14 -0.06 2.38 3.39
CA ILE A 14 0.39 3.63 2.74
C ILE A 14 -0.28 3.79 1.35
N GLY A 15 -0.34 2.72 0.56
CA GLY A 15 -1.00 2.75 -0.76
C GLY A 15 -2.48 3.10 -0.68
N ILE A 16 -3.21 2.56 0.31
CA ILE A 16 -4.63 2.85 0.54
C ILE A 16 -4.83 4.32 0.92
N ILE A 17 -4.03 4.84 1.87
CA ILE A 17 -4.14 6.23 2.32
C ILE A 17 -3.85 7.19 1.17
N LEU A 18 -2.76 6.96 0.43
CA LEU A 18 -2.40 7.78 -0.73
C LEU A 18 -3.46 7.71 -1.83
N GLY A 19 -3.96 6.52 -2.17
CA GLY A 19 -5.02 6.35 -3.17
C GLY A 19 -6.32 7.07 -2.77
N THR A 20 -6.64 7.08 -1.48
CA THR A 20 -7.83 7.78 -0.96
C THR A 20 -7.66 9.30 -1.03
N VAL A 21 -6.50 9.83 -0.62
CA VAL A 21 -6.21 11.28 -0.66
C VAL A 21 -6.21 11.78 -2.11
N VAL A 22 -5.50 11.09 -3.01
CA VAL A 22 -5.44 11.47 -4.43
C VAL A 22 -6.80 11.30 -5.11
N GLY A 23 -7.54 10.24 -4.78
CA GLY A 23 -8.88 10.00 -5.29
C GLY A 23 -9.89 11.05 -4.85
N TYR A 24 -9.79 11.54 -3.61
CA TYR A 24 -10.57 12.66 -3.11
C TYR A 24 -10.25 13.95 -3.88
N LEU A 25 -8.95 14.27 -4.05
CA LEU A 25 -8.52 15.48 -4.77
C LEU A 25 -8.91 15.48 -6.25
N THR A 26 -8.99 14.31 -6.88
CA THR A 26 -9.28 14.17 -8.31
C THR A 26 -10.78 13.97 -8.59
N SER A 27 -11.64 13.96 -7.56
CA SER A 27 -13.07 13.60 -7.66
C SER A 27 -13.32 12.25 -8.36
N ASN A 28 -12.32 11.36 -8.34
CA ASN A 28 -12.31 10.07 -9.02
C ASN A 28 -11.84 8.99 -8.06
N MET A 29 -12.60 8.83 -6.96
CA MET A 29 -12.26 7.91 -5.87
C MET A 29 -12.16 6.46 -6.34
N GLY A 30 -13.09 5.97 -7.17
CA GLY A 30 -13.11 4.56 -7.57
C GLY A 30 -11.82 4.12 -8.27
N LEU A 31 -11.29 4.95 -9.17
CA LEU A 31 -10.11 4.62 -9.97
C LEU A 31 -8.83 4.72 -9.11
N TRP A 32 -8.69 5.81 -8.36
CA TRP A 32 -7.51 6.06 -7.53
C TRP A 32 -7.44 5.18 -6.27
N PHE A 33 -8.58 4.75 -5.73
CA PHE A 33 -8.63 3.81 -4.61
C PHE A 33 -8.14 2.42 -5.02
N VAL A 34 -8.65 1.90 -6.15
CA VAL A 34 -8.19 0.62 -6.71
C VAL A 34 -6.71 0.69 -7.07
N LEU A 35 -6.27 1.81 -7.66
CA LEU A 35 -4.86 2.03 -8.00
C LEU A 35 -3.96 2.10 -6.76
N GLY A 36 -4.40 2.77 -5.70
CA GLY A 36 -3.69 2.83 -4.41
C GLY A 36 -3.54 1.46 -3.76
N ILE A 37 -4.58 0.62 -3.80
CA ILE A 37 -4.52 -0.77 -3.31
C ILE A 37 -3.55 -1.60 -4.16
N ALA A 38 -3.65 -1.52 -5.49
CA ALA A 38 -2.80 -2.28 -6.40
C ALA A 38 -1.32 -1.92 -6.22
N ILE A 39 -0.99 -0.63 -6.12
CA ILE A 39 0.38 -0.15 -5.88
C ILE A 39 0.86 -0.56 -4.48
N GLY A 40 0.03 -0.40 -3.45
CA GLY A 40 0.35 -0.80 -2.08
C GLY A 40 0.63 -2.31 -1.95
N ALA A 41 -0.19 -3.14 -2.61
CA ALA A 41 -0.02 -4.58 -2.66
C ALA A 41 1.23 -5.00 -3.45
N ALA A 42 1.48 -4.36 -4.59
CA ALA A 42 2.67 -4.61 -5.40
C ALA A 42 3.96 -4.23 -4.66
N LEU A 43 3.97 -3.13 -3.91
CA LEU A 43 5.11 -2.71 -3.09
C LEU A 43 5.37 -3.67 -1.92
N GLU A 44 4.30 -4.19 -1.31
CA GLU A 44 4.37 -5.19 -0.25
C GLU A 44 4.92 -6.52 -0.78
N TYR A 45 4.35 -7.04 -1.89
CA TYR A 45 4.79 -8.30 -2.52
C TYR A 45 6.16 -8.22 -3.20
N GLY A 46 6.46 -7.10 -3.87
CA GLY A 46 7.75 -6.87 -4.54
C GLY A 46 8.89 -6.71 -3.54
N THR A 47 8.62 -6.17 -2.35
CA THR A 47 9.58 -6.14 -1.24
C THR A 47 9.86 -7.51 -0.66
N TYR A 48 8.84 -8.37 -0.61
CA TYR A 48 8.96 -9.72 -0.09
C TYR A 48 9.97 -10.57 -0.88
N ASN A 49 10.08 -10.34 -2.19
CA ASN A 49 11.01 -11.03 -3.08
C ASN A 49 12.46 -10.52 -3.02
N LYS A 50 12.74 -9.39 -2.35
CA LYS A 50 14.10 -8.84 -2.23
C LYS A 50 14.83 -9.32 -0.97
N GLN A 51 14.24 -10.24 -0.21
CA GLN A 51 14.81 -10.83 1.00
C GLN A 51 15.04 -12.36 0.87
N SER A 52 14.91 -12.92 -0.33
CA SER A 52 15.40 -14.27 -0.66
C SER A 52 16.76 -14.21 -1.34
#